data_AF-A0A4P5NT62-F1
#
_entry.id   AF-A0A4P5NT62-F1
#
_cell.length_a   1.000
_cell.length_b   1.000
_cell.length_c   1.000
_cell.angle_alpha   90.00
_cell.angle_beta   90.00
_cell.angle_gamma   90.00
#
_symmetry.space_group_name_H-M   'P 1'
#
loop_
_entity.id
_entity.type
_entity.pdbx_description
1 polymer ?
#
loop_
_entity_poly.entity_id
_entity_poly.type
_entity_poly.pdbx_seq_one_letter_code
_entity_poly.pdbx_strand_id
1 'polypeptide(L)'
;MPMDDNKTISSPSGPDAARRDGGLLDLVRTVVIAGILAISVRTVLFEPFNIPSGSMIPTLQVGDYVWVAKYSYGYSRYALPGSPNLFEGRIFSSAPHRGDVAVFRFTKDTSIDYIKRIVGLPGDTVQMREGKLFLNGQQVPREPEGEYTAIDEHRTHMDGERYREILPGSGGHGPVAHDILKLTDEGGKNDTPEYVVPPGYFFAMGDNRDDSADSRFMGDEPQDLGFVPMENLVGQAKWIFMSVDNAHPFWQVWYWPVEIRWNRLFMGIH
;
A
#
# COMPACT_ATOMS: atom_id res chain seq x y z
N MET A 1 72.56 -57.28 13.78
CA MET A 1 71.98 -56.81 12.50
C MET A 1 71.22 -57.96 11.88
N PRO A 2 70.03 -57.76 11.26
CA PRO A 2 69.11 -56.59 11.28
C PRO A 2 67.63 -56.99 11.63
N MET A 3 66.81 -56.06 12.13
CA MET A 3 65.61 -55.40 11.50
C MET A 3 64.40 -56.32 11.26
N ASP A 4 63.12 -55.94 11.40
CA ASP A 4 62.38 -54.75 11.87
C ASP A 4 60.88 -55.16 11.94
N ASP A 5 60.03 -54.26 12.48
CA ASP A 5 58.58 -54.10 12.16
C ASP A 5 57.55 -55.07 12.81
N ASN A 6 56.39 -54.64 13.34
CA ASN A 6 55.76 -53.33 13.53
C ASN A 6 54.56 -53.50 14.49
N LYS A 7 54.20 -52.42 15.18
CA LYS A 7 53.05 -52.23 16.07
C LYS A 7 51.69 -52.52 15.41
N THR A 8 50.72 -52.97 16.20
CA THR A 8 49.32 -52.50 16.15
C THR A 8 48.57 -53.02 17.40
N ILE A 9 48.48 -52.26 18.49
CA ILE A 9 47.46 -51.24 18.85
C ILE A 9 46.03 -51.79 18.80
N SER A 10 45.47 -51.90 20.01
CA SER A 10 44.06 -52.10 20.36
C SER A 10 43.13 -51.09 19.69
N SER A 11 42.08 -51.57 19.03
CA SER A 11 40.94 -50.74 18.63
C SER A 11 39.87 -50.75 19.73
N PRO A 12 39.40 -49.59 20.21
CA PRO A 12 38.30 -49.50 21.16
C PRO A 12 36.96 -49.72 20.45
N SER A 13 36.01 -50.24 21.23
CA SER A 13 34.57 -50.22 20.98
C SER A 13 34.12 -48.87 20.41
N GLY A 14 33.48 -48.87 19.25
CA GLY A 14 32.96 -47.67 18.62
C GLY A 14 31.90 -46.98 19.48
N PRO A 15 31.91 -45.64 19.59
CA PRO A 15 30.74 -44.93 20.04
C PRO A 15 29.72 -44.87 18.90
N ASP A 16 28.46 -45.11 19.25
CA ASP A 16 27.27 -44.87 18.44
C ASP A 16 27.37 -43.58 17.62
N ALA A 17 27.67 -43.71 16.33
CA ALA A 17 27.26 -42.72 15.36
C ALA A 17 25.79 -43.02 15.04
N ALA A 18 24.90 -42.63 15.95
CA ALA A 18 23.48 -42.51 15.70
C ALA A 18 23.32 -41.77 14.36
N ARG A 19 22.91 -42.53 13.34
CA ARG A 19 22.67 -42.01 12.00
C ARG A 19 21.67 -40.87 12.11
N ARG A 20 22.02 -39.75 11.48
CA ARG A 20 21.23 -38.54 11.36
C ARG A 20 19.92 -38.81 10.61
N ASP A 21 18.89 -39.22 11.34
CA ASP A 21 17.51 -39.29 10.84
C ASP A 21 16.75 -37.96 11.04
N GLY A 22 17.48 -36.84 11.09
CA GLY A 22 16.93 -35.49 11.32
C GLY A 22 16.80 -34.62 10.07
N GLY A 23 17.46 -34.93 8.95
CA GLY A 23 17.60 -33.99 7.83
C GLY A 23 16.28 -33.50 7.21
N LEU A 24 15.35 -34.44 6.93
CA LEU A 24 14.05 -34.08 6.35
C LEU A 24 13.12 -33.43 7.37
N LEU A 25 13.11 -33.93 8.61
CA LEU A 25 12.28 -33.38 9.69
C LEU A 25 12.75 -31.97 10.10
N ASP A 26 14.05 -31.74 10.16
CA ASP A 26 14.65 -30.43 10.46
C ASP A 26 14.39 -29.44 9.31
N LEU A 27 14.44 -29.89 8.06
CA LEU A 27 14.07 -29.06 6.91
C LEU A 27 12.58 -28.68 6.95
N VAL A 28 11.69 -29.66 7.15
CA VAL A 28 10.25 -29.43 7.27
C VAL A 28 9.96 -28.48 8.43
N ARG A 29 10.57 -28.73 9.61
CA ARG A 29 10.44 -27.87 10.78
C ARG A 29 10.89 -26.45 10.49
N THR A 30 12.04 -26.28 9.82
CA THR A 30 12.57 -24.96 9.46
C THR A 30 11.64 -24.22 8.51
N VAL A 31 11.14 -24.90 7.48
CA VAL A 31 10.18 -24.32 6.51
C VAL A 31 8.87 -23.94 7.21
N VAL A 32 8.37 -24.77 8.12
CA VAL A 32 7.15 -24.46 8.89
C VAL A 32 7.37 -23.25 9.79
N ILE A 33 8.48 -23.19 10.53
CA ILE A 33 8.81 -22.05 11.39
C ILE A 33 8.96 -20.77 10.55
N ALA A 34 9.67 -20.84 9.43
CA ALA A 34 9.82 -19.71 8.51
C ALA A 34 8.46 -19.27 7.94
N GLY A 35 7.58 -20.20 7.58
CA GLY A 35 6.22 -19.92 7.12
C GLY A 35 5.37 -19.24 8.19
N ILE A 36 5.37 -19.76 9.43
CA ILE A 36 4.66 -19.15 10.56
C ILE A 36 5.19 -17.75 10.84
N LEU A 37 6.51 -17.55 10.84
CA LEU A 37 7.12 -16.25 11.03
C LEU A 37 6.72 -15.28 9.91
N ALA A 38 6.79 -15.71 8.66
CA ALA A 38 6.38 -14.91 7.51
C ALA A 38 4.91 -14.51 7.58
N ILE A 39 4.02 -15.44 7.93
CA ILE A 39 2.58 -15.17 8.13
C ILE A 39 2.36 -14.20 9.29
N SER A 40 3.08 -14.36 10.40
CA SER A 40 2.96 -13.51 11.58
C SER A 40 3.41 -12.08 11.27
N VAL A 41 4.59 -11.92 10.64
CA VAL A 41 5.10 -10.63 10.17
C VAL A 41 4.14 -10.01 9.16
N ARG A 42 3.62 -10.80 8.21
CA ARG A 42 2.66 -10.30 7.22
C ARG A 42 1.35 -9.83 7.84
N THR A 43 0.87 -10.55 8.84
CA THR A 43 -0.39 -10.24 9.52
C THR A 43 -0.28 -9.00 10.40
N VAL A 44 0.86 -8.84 11.09
CA VAL A 44 1.02 -7.80 12.12
C VAL A 44 1.74 -6.56 11.58
N LEU A 45 2.80 -6.71 10.78
CA LEU A 45 3.70 -5.62 10.45
C LEU A 45 3.45 -5.06 9.05
N PHE A 46 3.73 -5.87 8.02
CA PHE A 46 3.78 -5.40 6.64
C PHE A 46 3.13 -6.38 5.67
N GLU A 47 2.21 -5.90 4.84
CA GLU A 47 1.60 -6.70 3.79
C GLU A 47 1.94 -6.12 2.41
N PRO A 48 2.33 -6.97 1.43
CA PRO A 48 2.61 -6.49 0.08
C PRO A 48 1.30 -6.37 -0.71
N PHE A 49 1.13 -5.26 -1.41
CA PHE A 49 0.03 -5.02 -2.34
C PHE A 49 0.57 -4.70 -3.73
N ASN A 50 -0.12 -5.15 -4.77
CA ASN A 50 0.11 -4.71 -6.15
C ASN A 50 -0.88 -3.60 -6.49
N ILE A 51 -0.46 -2.63 -7.31
CA ILE A 51 -1.28 -1.50 -7.77
C ILE A 51 -1.81 -1.79 -9.19
N PRO A 52 -3.10 -2.13 -9.33
CA PRO A 52 -3.67 -2.50 -10.63
C PRO A 52 -4.24 -1.32 -11.42
N SER A 53 -4.49 -0.16 -10.81
CA SER A 53 -5.20 0.99 -11.40
C SER A 53 -4.40 2.29 -11.33
N GLY A 54 -4.64 3.22 -12.27
CA GLY A 54 -3.99 4.52 -12.38
C GLY A 54 -4.50 5.64 -11.45
N SER A 55 -5.45 5.36 -10.55
CA SER A 55 -6.09 6.38 -9.70
C SER A 55 -5.18 7.13 -8.73
N MET A 56 -3.98 6.61 -8.48
CA MET A 56 -2.96 7.22 -7.60
C MET A 56 -1.75 7.76 -8.38
N ILE A 57 -1.83 7.85 -9.71
CA ILE A 57 -0.79 8.47 -10.54
C ILE A 57 -0.72 9.96 -10.20
N PRO A 58 0.48 10.55 -10.05
CA PRO A 58 1.79 9.98 -10.36
C PRO A 58 2.48 9.27 -9.19
N THR A 59 1.95 9.39 -7.97
CA THR A 59 2.51 8.82 -6.74
C THR A 59 2.69 7.31 -6.85
N LEU A 60 1.63 6.60 -7.24
CA LEU A 60 1.64 5.17 -7.51
C LEU A 60 1.20 4.91 -8.96
N GLN A 61 1.99 4.13 -9.67
CA GLN A 61 1.73 3.76 -11.06
C GLN A 61 1.25 2.31 -11.15
N VAL A 62 0.48 2.00 -12.20
CA VAL A 62 0.09 0.63 -12.51
C VAL A 62 1.33 -0.26 -12.58
N GLY A 63 1.30 -1.40 -11.90
CA GLY A 63 2.44 -2.32 -11.80
C GLY A 63 3.43 -2.01 -10.67
N ASP A 64 3.19 -0.99 -9.84
CA ASP A 64 3.90 -0.84 -8.57
C ASP A 64 3.48 -1.93 -7.57
N TYR A 65 4.43 -2.29 -6.71
CA TYR A 65 4.21 -3.14 -5.55
C TYR A 65 4.66 -2.40 -4.30
N VAL A 66 3.76 -2.28 -3.32
CA VAL A 66 3.94 -1.44 -2.13
C VAL A 66 3.90 -2.26 -0.85
N TRP A 67 4.70 -1.85 0.13
CA TRP A 67 4.59 -2.34 1.50
C TRP A 67 3.63 -1.48 2.29
N VAL A 68 2.61 -2.12 2.86
CA VAL A 68 1.59 -1.49 3.69
C VAL A 68 1.86 -1.81 5.16
N ALA A 69 2.09 -0.78 5.96
CA ALA A 69 2.26 -0.86 7.41
C ALA A 69 0.89 -1.00 8.09
N LYS A 70 0.60 -2.20 8.62
CA LYS A 70 -0.72 -2.55 9.17
C LYS A 70 -0.95 -1.98 10.57
N TYR A 71 0.13 -1.74 11.30
CA TYR A 71 0.08 -1.13 12.62
C TYR A 71 -0.26 0.36 12.60
N SER A 72 -0.15 1.04 11.45
CA SER A 72 -0.30 2.52 11.36
C SER A 72 -1.61 3.04 11.96
N TYR A 73 -2.69 2.27 11.81
CA TYR A 73 -4.01 2.68 12.27
C TYR A 73 -4.55 1.84 13.42
N GLY A 74 -3.79 0.85 13.89
CA GLY A 74 -4.27 -0.22 14.75
C GLY A 74 -4.96 -1.35 13.95
N TYR A 75 -5.37 -2.41 14.64
CA TYR A 75 -5.88 -3.63 14.01
C TYR A 75 -7.40 -3.75 14.14
N SER A 76 -8.11 -3.65 13.02
CA SER A 76 -9.53 -4.01 12.92
C SER A 76 -9.66 -5.43 12.36
N ARG A 77 -10.88 -5.96 12.31
CA ARG A 77 -11.15 -7.24 11.63
C ARG A 77 -10.62 -7.26 10.19
N TYR A 78 -10.68 -6.14 9.47
CA TYR A 78 -10.24 -6.04 8.07
C TYR A 78 -8.72 -6.02 7.90
N ALA A 79 -7.97 -5.73 8.97
CA ALA A 79 -6.53 -5.88 8.99
C ALA A 79 -6.10 -7.34 9.17
N LEU A 80 -7.00 -8.27 9.50
CA LEU A 80 -6.67 -9.68 9.67
C LEU A 80 -6.91 -10.48 8.38
N PRO A 81 -6.09 -11.51 8.09
CA PRO A 81 -6.31 -12.39 6.95
C PRO A 81 -7.71 -13.02 6.97
N GLY A 82 -8.46 -12.85 5.88
CA GLY A 82 -9.82 -13.39 5.74
C GLY A 82 -10.90 -12.62 6.50
N SER A 83 -10.58 -11.46 7.09
CA SER A 83 -11.54 -10.57 7.76
C SER A 83 -12.51 -11.26 8.74
N PRO A 84 -12.02 -12.12 9.68
CA PRO A 84 -12.89 -12.91 10.53
C PRO A 84 -13.67 -12.01 11.51
N ASN A 85 -14.94 -12.32 11.73
CA ASN A 85 -15.80 -11.56 12.63
C ASN A 85 -15.55 -11.93 14.11
N LEU A 86 -14.36 -11.56 14.63
CA LEU A 86 -13.90 -11.94 15.97
C LEU A 86 -14.19 -10.88 17.04
N PHE A 87 -14.19 -9.61 16.66
CA PHE A 87 -14.41 -8.48 17.56
C PHE A 87 -14.91 -7.27 16.77
N GLU A 88 -15.50 -6.32 17.48
CA GLU A 88 -15.91 -5.02 16.94
C GLU A 88 -14.88 -3.95 17.31
N GLY A 89 -14.72 -2.96 16.43
CA GLY A 89 -13.80 -1.85 16.64
C GLY A 89 -12.35 -2.19 16.31
N ARG A 90 -11.42 -1.52 17.01
CA ARG A 90 -9.99 -1.54 16.66
C ARG A 90 -9.08 -1.59 17.88
N ILE A 91 -8.09 -2.47 17.83
CA ILE A 91 -7.05 -2.62 18.86
C ILE A 91 -5.88 -1.68 18.53
N PHE A 92 -5.37 -0.94 19.52
CA PHE A 92 -4.34 0.09 19.33
C PHE A 92 -4.70 1.14 18.26
N SER A 93 -5.96 1.57 18.26
CA SER A 93 -6.49 2.52 17.29
C SER A 93 -5.67 3.81 17.27
N SER A 94 -5.25 4.21 16.07
CA SER A 94 -4.60 5.50 15.81
C SER A 94 -5.22 6.14 14.59
N ALA A 95 -5.64 7.40 14.69
CA ALA A 95 -6.21 8.11 13.56
C ALA A 95 -5.15 8.30 12.44
N PRO A 96 -5.55 8.24 11.16
CA PRO A 96 -4.67 8.57 10.05
C PRO A 96 -4.25 10.04 10.12
N HIS A 97 -3.04 10.29 9.66
CA HIS A 97 -2.57 11.64 9.42
C HIS A 97 -3.10 12.11 8.05
N ARG A 98 -3.52 13.38 7.97
CA ARG A 98 -3.86 14.01 6.69
C ARG A 98 -2.68 13.91 5.73
N GLY A 99 -2.95 13.42 4.53
CA GLY A 99 -1.93 13.12 3.53
C GLY A 99 -1.47 11.68 3.53
N ASP A 100 -1.84 10.85 4.50
CA ASP A 100 -1.51 9.43 4.44
C ASP A 100 -2.10 8.74 3.21
N VAL A 101 -1.30 7.95 2.49
CA VAL A 101 -1.80 7.00 1.49
C VAL A 101 -2.22 5.72 2.21
N ALA A 102 -3.53 5.49 2.28
CA ALA A 102 -4.12 4.41 3.05
C ALA A 102 -4.71 3.33 2.14
N VAL A 103 -4.49 2.07 2.52
CA VAL A 103 -5.23 0.92 2.01
C VAL A 103 -6.42 0.66 2.92
N PHE A 104 -7.59 0.43 2.33
CA PHE A 104 -8.82 0.15 3.06
C PHE A 104 -9.76 -0.74 2.24
N ARG A 105 -10.67 -1.43 2.93
CA ARG A 105 -11.74 -2.19 2.28
C ARG A 105 -12.76 -1.23 1.68
N PHE A 106 -13.13 -1.44 0.41
CA PHE A 106 -14.14 -0.64 -0.26
C PHE A 106 -15.47 -0.69 0.51
N THR A 107 -16.17 0.45 0.56
CA THR A 107 -17.30 0.68 1.47
C THR A 107 -18.55 -0.08 1.06
N LYS A 108 -18.77 -0.29 -0.26
CA LYS A 108 -19.92 -1.04 -0.79
C LYS A 108 -19.61 -2.54 -0.95
N ASP A 109 -18.35 -2.91 -1.18
CA ASP A 109 -17.88 -4.30 -1.26
C ASP A 109 -16.54 -4.50 -0.55
N THR A 110 -16.59 -5.02 0.68
CA THR A 110 -15.40 -5.22 1.52
C THR A 110 -14.47 -6.34 1.06
N SER A 111 -14.80 -7.06 -0.02
CA SER A 111 -13.87 -8.01 -0.64
C SER A 111 -12.79 -7.31 -1.47
N ILE A 112 -12.99 -6.04 -1.82
CA ILE A 112 -12.11 -5.25 -2.66
C ILE A 112 -11.27 -4.30 -1.79
N ASP A 113 -9.97 -4.26 -2.04
CA ASP A 113 -9.04 -3.31 -1.42
C ASP A 113 -8.89 -2.06 -2.31
N TYR A 114 -9.06 -0.88 -1.71
CA TYR A 114 -8.79 0.41 -2.33
C TYR A 114 -7.56 1.04 -1.69
N ILE A 115 -6.84 1.83 -2.49
CA ILE A 115 -5.75 2.69 -2.05
C ILE A 115 -6.04 4.11 -2.50
N LYS A 116 -6.08 5.05 -1.55
CA LYS A 116 -6.33 6.47 -1.76
C LYS A 116 -5.59 7.30 -0.70
N ARG A 117 -5.45 8.59 -0.94
CA ARG A 117 -4.90 9.54 0.03
C ARG A 117 -6.00 10.06 0.96
N ILE A 118 -5.74 10.05 2.27
CA ILE A 118 -6.64 10.65 3.26
C ILE A 118 -6.48 12.16 3.23
N VAL A 119 -7.52 12.87 2.78
CA VAL A 119 -7.50 14.33 2.61
C VAL A 119 -8.32 15.03 3.69
N GLY A 120 -9.48 14.48 4.05
CA GLY A 120 -10.35 15.01 5.11
C GLY A 120 -10.39 14.10 6.32
N LEU A 121 -10.30 14.70 7.50
CA LEU A 121 -10.40 14.06 8.81
C LEU A 121 -11.74 14.40 9.46
N PRO A 122 -12.17 13.67 10.51
CA PRO A 122 -13.40 13.96 11.23
C PRO A 122 -13.56 15.45 11.59
N GLY A 123 -14.69 16.04 11.19
CA GLY A 123 -15.02 17.44 11.43
C GLY A 123 -14.51 18.43 10.36
N ASP A 124 -13.67 18.00 9.42
CA ASP A 124 -13.25 18.87 8.31
C ASP A 124 -14.41 19.16 7.35
N THR A 125 -14.41 20.36 6.75
CA THR A 125 -15.14 20.62 5.51
C THR A 125 -14.23 20.42 4.30
N VAL A 126 -14.70 19.69 3.30
CA VAL A 126 -13.96 19.35 2.08
C VAL A 126 -14.78 19.74 0.87
N GLN A 127 -14.19 20.46 -0.08
CA GLN A 127 -14.87 20.86 -1.31
C GLN A 127 -13.89 20.99 -2.47
N MET A 128 -14.29 20.58 -3.67
CA MET A 128 -13.65 20.98 -4.92
C MET A 128 -14.35 22.21 -5.49
N ARG A 129 -13.59 23.23 -5.88
CA ARG A 129 -14.09 24.42 -6.60
C ARG A 129 -13.14 24.70 -7.76
N GLU A 130 -13.64 24.76 -8.98
CA GLU A 130 -12.84 24.99 -10.19
C GLU A 130 -11.57 24.10 -10.23
N GLY A 131 -11.73 22.82 -9.90
CA GLY A 131 -10.66 21.82 -9.90
C GLY A 131 -9.60 21.99 -8.81
N LYS A 132 -9.82 22.86 -7.83
CA LYS A 132 -8.93 23.08 -6.67
C LYS A 132 -9.58 22.55 -5.40
N LEU A 133 -8.77 21.94 -4.55
CA LEU A 133 -9.20 21.42 -3.26
C LEU A 133 -9.26 22.54 -2.22
N PHE A 134 -10.37 22.62 -1.50
CA PHE A 134 -10.58 23.48 -0.35
C PHE A 134 -10.80 22.61 0.90
N LEU A 135 -10.07 22.93 1.96
CA LEU A 135 -10.20 22.31 3.27
C LEU A 135 -10.53 23.38 4.31
N ASN A 136 -11.64 23.24 5.03
CA ASN A 136 -12.11 24.19 6.03
C ASN A 136 -12.21 25.62 5.47
N GLY A 137 -12.71 25.74 4.23
CA GLY A 137 -12.84 27.00 3.49
C GLY A 137 -11.54 27.58 2.92
N GLN A 138 -10.37 26.99 3.22
CA GLN A 138 -9.07 27.44 2.71
C GLN A 138 -8.63 26.59 1.51
N GLN A 139 -8.18 27.23 0.44
CA GLN A 139 -7.62 26.52 -0.70
C GLN A 139 -6.32 25.83 -0.28
N VAL A 140 -6.19 24.53 -0.60
CA VAL A 140 -4.95 23.79 -0.42
C VAL A 140 -3.92 24.32 -1.45
N PRO A 141 -2.73 24.77 -1.00
CA PRO A 141 -1.72 25.28 -1.92
C PRO A 141 -1.25 24.19 -2.89
N ARG A 142 -1.07 24.57 -4.16
CA ARG A 142 -0.43 23.73 -5.16
C ARG A 142 0.46 24.54 -6.10
N GLU A 143 1.57 23.96 -6.52
CA GLU A 143 2.51 24.55 -7.48
C GLU A 143 2.54 23.70 -8.76
N PRO A 144 2.45 24.29 -9.96
CA PRO A 144 2.56 23.53 -11.20
C PRO A 144 3.99 23.02 -11.39
N GLU A 145 4.13 21.76 -11.79
CA GLU A 145 5.41 21.13 -12.12
C GLU A 145 5.56 20.83 -13.62
N GLY A 146 4.53 21.11 -14.42
CA GLY A 146 4.53 20.98 -15.87
C GLY A 146 3.74 19.78 -16.38
N GLU A 147 3.81 19.55 -17.69
CA GLU A 147 3.13 18.46 -18.37
C GLU A 147 3.64 17.09 -17.90
N TYR A 148 2.72 16.15 -17.79
CA TYR A 148 2.99 14.79 -17.35
C TYR A 148 2.16 13.78 -18.13
N THR A 149 2.86 12.80 -18.71
CA THR A 149 2.25 11.68 -19.43
C THR A 149 2.42 10.41 -18.62
N ALA A 150 1.33 9.66 -18.46
CA ALA A 150 1.33 8.32 -17.87
C ALA A 150 0.52 7.33 -18.71
N ILE A 151 0.62 6.06 -18.35
CA ILE A 151 -0.15 4.97 -18.95
C ILE A 151 -1.06 4.39 -17.87
N ASP A 152 -2.34 4.26 -18.17
CA ASP A 152 -3.35 3.68 -17.29
C ASP A 152 -3.36 2.14 -17.34
N GLU A 153 -4.26 1.52 -16.59
CA GLU A 153 -4.47 0.06 -16.57
C GLU A 153 -4.94 -0.54 -17.90
N HIS A 154 -5.48 0.29 -18.80
CA HIS A 154 -5.95 -0.09 -20.12
C HIS A 154 -4.90 0.14 -21.21
N ARG A 155 -3.68 0.54 -20.83
CA ARG A 155 -2.58 0.92 -21.71
C ARG A 155 -2.90 2.16 -22.57
N THR A 156 -3.81 2.99 -22.11
CA THR A 156 -4.12 4.28 -22.69
C THR A 156 -3.17 5.34 -22.13
N HIS A 157 -2.69 6.22 -23.00
CA HIS A 157 -1.92 7.38 -22.59
C HIS A 157 -2.83 8.43 -21.96
N MET A 158 -2.44 8.91 -20.78
CA MET A 158 -3.05 10.03 -20.09
C MET A 158 -2.08 11.19 -20.09
N ASP A 159 -2.50 12.30 -20.68
CA ASP A 159 -1.74 13.55 -20.69
C ASP A 159 -2.46 14.57 -19.78
N GLY A 160 -1.69 15.21 -18.90
CA GLY A 160 -2.21 16.23 -18.01
C GLY A 160 -1.10 17.09 -17.44
N GLU A 161 -1.47 17.92 -16.48
CA GLU A 161 -0.55 18.77 -15.74
C GLU A 161 -0.32 18.20 -14.34
N ARG A 162 0.95 18.06 -13.97
CA ARG A 162 1.34 17.65 -12.62
C ARG A 162 1.43 18.87 -11.73
N TYR A 163 0.91 18.74 -10.52
CA TYR A 163 1.02 19.74 -9.48
C TYR A 163 1.59 19.13 -8.22
N ARG A 164 2.40 19.90 -7.50
CA ARG A 164 2.79 19.59 -6.13
C ARG A 164 1.82 20.25 -5.17
N GLU A 165 0.97 19.46 -4.53
CA GLU A 165 -0.05 19.91 -3.57
C GLU A 165 0.41 19.72 -2.12
N ILE A 166 0.16 20.70 -1.26
CA ILE A 166 0.64 20.72 0.14
C ILE A 166 -0.55 20.66 1.10
N LEU A 167 -0.83 19.47 1.62
CA LEU A 167 -1.86 19.26 2.63
C LEU A 167 -1.38 19.77 3.99
N PRO A 168 -2.25 20.46 4.76
CA PRO A 168 -1.88 20.96 6.06
C PRO A 168 -1.66 19.82 7.06
N GLY A 169 -0.83 20.08 8.08
CA GLY A 169 -0.55 19.12 9.13
C GLY A 169 -1.76 18.80 10.00
N SER A 170 -1.70 17.67 10.70
CA SER A 170 -2.77 17.18 11.58
C SER A 170 -2.23 16.23 12.64
N GLY A 171 -2.90 16.13 13.79
CA GLY A 171 -2.51 15.18 14.84
C GLY A 171 -1.11 15.39 15.42
N GLY A 172 -0.57 16.61 15.36
CA GLY A 172 0.80 16.92 15.80
C GLY A 172 1.88 16.66 14.75
N HIS A 173 1.51 16.17 13.56
CA HIS A 173 2.41 16.00 12.42
C HIS A 173 2.37 17.23 11.49
N GLY A 174 3.49 17.47 10.80
CA GLY A 174 3.65 18.59 9.86
C GLY A 174 2.83 18.43 8.57
N PRO A 175 2.90 19.43 7.66
CA PRO A 175 2.25 19.34 6.36
C PRO A 175 2.85 18.25 5.47
N VAL A 176 2.05 17.74 4.53
CA VAL A 176 2.43 16.69 3.57
C VAL A 176 2.37 17.26 2.16
N ALA A 177 3.53 17.34 1.51
CA ALA A 177 3.62 17.69 0.09
C ALA A 177 3.60 16.41 -0.75
N HIS A 178 2.75 16.36 -1.77
CA HIS A 178 2.59 15.22 -2.66
C HIS A 178 2.25 15.68 -4.08
N ASP A 179 2.40 14.77 -5.04
CA ASP A 179 2.10 15.05 -6.42
C ASP A 179 0.67 14.64 -6.75
N ILE A 180 0.01 15.45 -7.57
CA ILE A 180 -1.30 15.16 -8.14
C ILE A 180 -1.25 15.33 -9.66
N LEU A 181 -2.09 14.58 -10.37
CA LEU A 181 -2.30 14.72 -11.80
C LEU A 181 -3.68 15.34 -12.06
N LYS A 182 -3.71 16.42 -12.84
CA LYS A 182 -4.93 17.03 -13.39
C LYS A 182 -4.95 16.85 -14.90
N LEU A 183 -5.95 16.16 -15.42
CA LEU A 183 -6.16 15.92 -16.85
C LEU A 183 -7.06 17.00 -17.46
N THR A 184 -8.02 17.53 -16.69
CA THR A 184 -8.97 18.54 -17.15
C THR A 184 -9.53 19.33 -15.97
N ASP A 185 -9.88 20.60 -16.19
CA ASP A 185 -10.62 21.41 -15.22
C ASP A 185 -12.14 21.34 -15.43
N GLU A 186 -12.61 20.52 -16.37
CA GLU A 186 -14.04 20.33 -16.70
C GLU A 186 -14.66 19.12 -15.98
N GLY A 187 -15.99 19.13 -15.81
CA GLY A 187 -16.76 17.99 -15.29
C GLY A 187 -17.00 18.01 -13.78
N GLY A 188 -17.94 17.17 -13.32
CA GLY A 188 -18.49 17.24 -11.95
C GLY A 188 -17.49 16.95 -10.82
N LYS A 189 -16.33 16.36 -11.10
CA LYS A 189 -15.26 16.16 -10.09
C LYS A 189 -14.55 17.46 -9.69
N ASN A 190 -14.66 18.49 -10.54
CA ASN A 190 -13.98 19.77 -10.36
C ASN A 190 -14.79 20.76 -9.51
N ASP A 191 -16.10 20.55 -9.39
CA ASP A 191 -17.00 21.36 -8.58
C ASP A 191 -17.95 20.46 -7.79
N THR A 192 -17.69 20.31 -6.50
CA THR A 192 -18.51 19.50 -5.59
C THR A 192 -19.32 20.38 -4.65
N PRO A 193 -20.41 19.86 -4.07
CA PRO A 193 -20.92 20.43 -2.83
C PRO A 193 -19.86 20.38 -1.73
N GLU A 194 -20.06 21.16 -0.68
CA GLU A 194 -19.25 21.06 0.53
C GLU A 194 -19.65 19.82 1.33
N TYR A 195 -18.65 19.01 1.69
CA TYR A 195 -18.81 17.81 2.50
C TYR A 195 -18.29 18.04 3.91
N VAL A 196 -19.06 17.68 4.93
CA VAL A 196 -18.60 17.67 6.32
C VAL A 196 -18.27 16.24 6.70
N VAL A 197 -17.01 15.97 7.06
CA VAL A 197 -16.55 14.61 7.37
C VAL A 197 -17.11 14.16 8.73
N PRO A 198 -17.89 13.08 8.81
CA PRO A 198 -18.49 12.64 10.07
C PRO A 198 -17.45 12.12 11.10
N PRO A 199 -17.77 12.11 12.40
CA PRO A 199 -16.98 11.44 13.41
C PRO A 199 -16.72 9.97 13.08
N GLY A 200 -15.45 9.53 13.12
CA GLY A 200 -15.07 8.15 12.82
C GLY A 200 -14.95 7.82 11.33
N TYR A 201 -15.07 8.81 10.45
CA TYR A 201 -14.95 8.67 9.00
C TYR A 201 -13.86 9.58 8.44
N PHE A 202 -13.45 9.29 7.20
CA PHE A 202 -12.40 10.02 6.48
C PHE A 202 -12.85 10.31 5.04
N PHE A 203 -12.32 11.38 4.47
CA PHE A 203 -12.49 11.72 3.06
C PHE A 203 -11.22 11.34 2.31
N ALA A 204 -11.33 10.37 1.40
CA ALA A 204 -10.19 9.86 0.65
C ALA A 204 -10.26 10.30 -0.82
N MET A 205 -9.13 10.66 -1.41
CA MET A 205 -9.02 11.10 -2.80
C MET A 205 -7.88 10.39 -3.53
N GLY A 206 -8.04 10.21 -4.84
CA GLY A 206 -6.95 9.79 -5.70
C GLY A 206 -6.02 10.96 -6.03
N ASP A 207 -4.74 10.67 -6.19
CA ASP A 207 -3.76 11.64 -6.68
C ASP A 207 -3.96 11.93 -8.18
N ASN A 208 -4.50 10.96 -8.93
CA ASN A 208 -5.04 11.21 -10.26
C ASN A 208 -6.45 11.79 -10.10
N ARG A 209 -6.53 13.12 -10.09
CA ARG A 209 -7.72 13.84 -9.65
C ARG A 209 -8.88 13.66 -10.61
N ASP A 210 -8.64 13.46 -11.89
CA ASP A 210 -9.71 13.33 -12.88
C ASP A 210 -10.05 11.87 -13.20
N ASP A 211 -9.13 10.93 -12.91
CA ASP A 211 -9.34 9.49 -13.11
C ASP A 211 -9.25 8.67 -11.80
N SER A 212 -10.05 9.08 -10.82
CA SER A 212 -10.22 8.36 -9.56
C SER A 212 -11.69 8.27 -9.17
N ALA A 213 -12.14 7.07 -8.77
CA ALA A 213 -13.39 6.82 -8.06
C ALA A 213 -13.10 6.87 -6.54
N ASP A 214 -13.49 7.98 -5.90
CA ASP A 214 -13.13 8.29 -4.52
C ASP A 214 -14.25 9.04 -3.77
N SER A 215 -13.96 9.60 -2.58
CA SER A 215 -14.97 10.17 -1.69
C SER A 215 -15.70 11.37 -2.28
N ARG A 216 -15.29 11.93 -3.42
CA ARG A 216 -16.08 12.94 -4.13
C ARG A 216 -17.42 12.41 -4.64
N PHE A 217 -17.54 11.08 -4.76
CA PHE A 217 -18.76 10.39 -5.13
C PHE A 217 -19.50 9.89 -3.90
N MET A 218 -20.57 10.60 -3.53
CA MET A 218 -21.37 10.36 -2.30
C MET A 218 -22.71 9.68 -2.57
N GLY A 219 -22.98 9.25 -3.81
CA GLY A 219 -24.26 8.65 -4.16
C GLY A 219 -24.38 7.19 -3.77
N ASP A 220 -25.37 6.53 -4.37
CA ASP A 220 -25.69 5.13 -4.15
C ASP A 220 -25.26 4.23 -5.32
N GLU A 221 -24.54 4.78 -6.30
CA GLU A 221 -24.03 3.97 -7.42
C GLU A 221 -23.01 2.95 -6.91
N PRO A 222 -22.87 1.78 -7.57
CA PRO A 222 -21.98 0.71 -7.10
C PRO A 222 -20.51 1.11 -6.93
N GLN A 223 -20.07 2.12 -7.68
CA GLN A 223 -18.70 2.66 -7.67
C GLN A 223 -18.49 3.83 -6.70
N ASP A 224 -19.57 4.35 -6.08
CA ASP A 224 -19.49 5.51 -5.20
C ASP A 224 -18.86 5.10 -3.87
N LEU A 225 -17.73 5.73 -3.54
CA LEU A 225 -16.97 5.40 -2.33
C LEU A 225 -17.63 5.96 -1.07
N GLY A 226 -18.15 7.18 -1.13
CA GLY A 226 -18.57 7.93 0.05
C GLY A 226 -17.43 8.18 1.04
N PHE A 227 -17.77 8.40 2.30
CA PHE A 227 -16.78 8.51 3.37
C PHE A 227 -16.24 7.14 3.78
N VAL A 228 -14.94 7.06 4.10
CA VAL A 228 -14.26 5.84 4.52
C VAL A 228 -14.37 5.69 6.04
N PRO A 229 -15.05 4.65 6.56
CA PRO A 229 -15.10 4.40 8.00
C PRO A 229 -13.72 4.05 8.56
N MET A 230 -13.45 4.46 9.80
CA MET A 230 -12.24 4.07 10.52
C MET A 230 -12.05 2.57 10.52
N GLU A 231 -13.10 1.76 10.64
CA GLU A 231 -12.99 0.30 10.68
C GLU A 231 -12.39 -0.28 9.39
N ASN A 232 -12.68 0.32 8.23
CA ASN A 232 -12.26 -0.18 6.91
C ASN A 232 -10.77 -0.03 6.64
N LEU A 233 -10.06 0.85 7.37
CA LEU A 233 -8.62 1.07 7.17
C LEU A 233 -7.81 -0.19 7.46
N VAL A 234 -7.00 -0.63 6.51
CA VAL A 234 -6.13 -1.81 6.64
C VAL A 234 -4.72 -1.41 7.09
N GLY A 235 -4.18 -0.34 6.51
CA GLY A 235 -2.84 0.16 6.85
C GLY A 235 -2.36 1.26 5.91
N GLN A 236 -1.18 1.79 6.18
CA GLN A 236 -0.60 2.88 5.40
C GLN A 236 0.43 2.35 4.40
N ALA A 237 0.32 2.73 3.13
CA ALA A 237 1.36 2.48 2.14
C ALA A 237 2.58 3.36 2.43
N LYS A 238 3.77 2.77 2.60
CA LYS A 238 4.98 3.49 3.01
C LYS A 238 6.06 3.55 1.94
N TRP A 239 6.26 2.46 1.19
CA TRP A 239 7.36 2.36 0.22
C TRP A 239 6.97 1.45 -0.94
N ILE A 240 7.47 1.79 -2.13
CA ILE A 240 7.43 0.92 -3.31
C ILE A 240 8.63 -0.02 -3.23
N PHE A 241 8.43 -1.34 -3.21
CA PHE A 241 9.53 -2.31 -3.15
C PHE A 241 9.85 -2.96 -4.49
N MET A 242 8.91 -2.92 -5.42
CA MET A 242 9.08 -3.41 -6.78
C MET A 242 8.17 -2.62 -7.71
N SER A 243 8.59 -2.44 -8.95
CA SER A 243 7.81 -1.70 -9.94
C SER A 243 8.12 -2.25 -11.33
N VAL A 244 7.09 -2.70 -12.04
CA VAL A 244 7.22 -3.40 -13.33
C VAL A 244 6.18 -2.90 -14.32
N ASP A 245 6.54 -2.83 -15.60
CA ASP A 245 5.63 -2.43 -16.70
C ASP A 245 4.71 -3.59 -17.16
N ASN A 246 5.06 -4.84 -16.82
CA ASN A 246 4.32 -6.07 -17.19
C ASN A 246 4.02 -6.17 -18.71
N ALA A 247 4.92 -5.67 -19.56
CA ALA A 247 4.77 -5.72 -21.01
C ALA A 247 4.89 -7.16 -21.57
N HIS A 248 5.67 -8.00 -20.90
CA HIS A 248 5.86 -9.40 -21.21
C HIS A 248 5.40 -10.27 -20.03
N PRO A 249 5.15 -11.56 -20.29
CA PRO A 249 4.74 -12.45 -19.22
C PRO A 249 5.88 -12.76 -18.24
N PHE A 250 5.53 -12.87 -16.95
CA PHE A 250 6.49 -13.00 -15.84
C PHE A 250 7.52 -14.15 -15.99
N TRP A 251 7.19 -15.26 -16.65
CA TRP A 251 8.15 -16.37 -16.83
C TRP A 251 9.30 -16.04 -17.80
N GLN A 252 9.19 -14.97 -18.58
CA GLN A 252 10.23 -14.52 -19.50
C GLN A 252 11.29 -13.68 -18.77
N VAL A 253 12.04 -14.34 -17.88
CA VAL A 253 12.99 -13.71 -16.94
C VAL A 253 14.06 -12.84 -17.62
N TRP A 254 14.33 -13.04 -18.91
CA TRP A 254 15.26 -12.23 -19.70
C TRP A 254 14.74 -10.82 -20.01
N TYR A 255 13.44 -10.56 -19.91
CA TYR A 255 12.86 -9.21 -20.02
C TYR A 255 12.84 -8.44 -18.70
N TRP A 256 12.98 -9.11 -17.55
CA TRP A 256 12.89 -8.44 -16.25
C TRP A 256 13.82 -7.24 -16.08
N PRO A 257 15.10 -7.26 -16.54
CA PRO A 257 15.97 -6.10 -16.38
C PRO A 257 15.47 -4.84 -17.07
N VAL A 258 14.71 -4.97 -18.17
CA VAL A 258 14.15 -3.84 -18.92
C VAL A 258 12.73 -3.48 -18.49
N GLU A 259 11.99 -4.42 -17.89
CA GLU A 259 10.63 -4.18 -17.37
C GLU A 259 10.61 -3.52 -16.01
N ILE A 260 11.64 -3.74 -15.20
CA ILE A 260 11.75 -3.15 -13.87
C ILE A 260 12.00 -1.65 -14.02
N ARG A 261 11.11 -0.84 -13.44
CA ARG A 261 11.29 0.61 -13.30
C ARG A 261 12.22 0.90 -12.13
N TRP A 262 13.53 0.77 -12.38
CA TRP A 262 14.58 0.88 -11.36
C TRP A 262 14.55 2.20 -10.56
N ASN A 263 14.14 3.30 -11.21
CA ASN A 263 13.99 4.60 -10.57
C ASN A 263 12.87 4.67 -9.51
N ARG A 264 11.95 3.70 -9.51
CA ARG A 264 10.83 3.62 -8.55
C ARG A 264 11.11 2.69 -7.37
N LEU A 265 12.19 1.92 -7.40
CA LEU A 265 12.52 0.98 -6.32
C LEU A 265 12.89 1.73 -5.04
N PHE A 266 12.30 1.29 -3.93
CA PHE A 266 12.48 1.82 -2.58
C PHE A 266 12.13 3.30 -2.42
N MET A 267 11.33 3.86 -3.34
CA MET A 267 10.77 5.20 -3.17
C MET A 267 9.81 5.22 -1.98
N GLY A 268 10.00 6.20 -1.10
CA GLY A 268 9.05 6.54 -0.05
C GLY A 268 7.77 7.12 -0.65
N ILE A 269 6.64 6.73 -0.10
CA ILE A 269 5.33 7.25 -0.47
C ILE A 269 5.02 8.40 0.48
N HIS A 270 4.87 9.59 -0.07
CA HIS A 270 4.55 10.82 0.64
C HIS A 270 3.29 11.45 0.07
#